data_AF-A0AAU3UH84-F1
#
_entry.id   AF-A0AAU3UH84-F1
#
_cell.length_a   1.000
_cell.length_b   1.000
_cell.length_c   1.000
_cell.angle_alpha   90.00
_cell.angle_beta   90.00
_cell.angle_gamma   90.00
#
_symmetry.space_group_name_H-M   'P 1'
#
loop_
_entity.id
_entity.type
_entity.pdbx_description
1 polymer ?
#
loop_
_entity_poly.entity_id
_entity_poly.type
_entity_poly.pdbx_seq_one_letter_code
_entity_poly.pdbx_strand_id
1 'polypeptide(L)'
;MSQPYAPPPPPSAPRPGAPKRRKPGAMDRVLAPFRSIESKLDRNGPLSASTVRWGLLAMAVGVTVAVLITMFVSNGFDTNKVKAHAPGAPQPTGAVAGAAFGTAKPGDCLTWSKSGATDLSKVECATKHMFEVTGVVDLSKYPGKEFGPGAPYPDSLRMLELRDEHCASATQSYLSGKLDPRGKFDVSLIDPGKEGWRAGERTLRCGVQVETISGAAAVASTGSIRDVNQSKVYDTGTCIGIKNGLPTGEPVDCSQPHSYEMMSTVDLAGHFTGGPPSKDDQDSFMADQCAKDAGDYLGTANAIHDKTLTVFFDFIDTRSWMVGSRSLNCMLGKGNDQGFSTIVGSAKGDIQVDGQAPVPPPNNGRYTPPPLPGAAPPVIPQPR
;
A
#
# COMPACT_ATOMS: atom_id res chain seq x y z
N MET A 1 -12.83 -46.16 -60.19
CA MET A 1 -12.18 -45.21 -61.12
C MET A 1 -13.25 -44.29 -61.65
N SER A 2 -13.40 -43.12 -61.03
CA SER A 2 -14.36 -42.08 -61.42
C SER A 2 -13.67 -40.74 -61.27
N GLN A 3 -13.49 -40.03 -62.38
CA GLN A 3 -12.87 -38.70 -62.40
C GLN A 3 -13.84 -37.66 -61.83
N PRO A 4 -13.36 -36.67 -61.04
CA PRO A 4 -14.17 -35.53 -60.65
C PRO A 4 -14.20 -34.44 -61.73
N TYR A 5 -15.41 -33.96 -61.98
CA TYR A 5 -15.80 -32.87 -62.88
C TYR A 5 -15.26 -31.52 -62.40
N ALA A 6 -14.59 -30.77 -63.28
CA ALA A 6 -14.11 -29.40 -63.01
C ALA A 6 -15.14 -28.37 -63.50
N PRO A 7 -15.48 -27.33 -62.70
CA PRO A 7 -16.37 -26.26 -63.13
C PRO A 7 -15.70 -25.25 -64.07
N PRO A 8 -16.45 -24.57 -64.96
CA PRO A 8 -15.89 -23.63 -65.94
C PRO A 8 -15.45 -22.30 -65.30
N PRO A 9 -14.51 -21.57 -65.93
CA PRO A 9 -13.98 -20.32 -65.39
C PRO A 9 -14.98 -19.15 -65.46
N PRO A 10 -14.88 -18.17 -64.56
CA PRO A 10 -15.75 -16.99 -64.55
C PRO A 10 -15.45 -16.03 -65.71
N PRO A 11 -16.43 -15.21 -66.14
CA PRO A 11 -16.27 -14.26 -67.24
C PRO A 11 -15.34 -13.10 -66.87
N SER A 12 -14.58 -12.65 -67.88
CA SER A 12 -13.59 -11.56 -67.80
C SER A 12 -14.20 -10.19 -67.47
N ALA A 13 -13.53 -9.45 -66.58
CA ALA A 13 -13.92 -8.10 -66.14
C ALA A 13 -13.87 -7.05 -67.28
N PRO A 14 -14.75 -6.02 -67.25
CA PRO A 14 -14.77 -4.96 -68.25
C PRO A 14 -13.63 -3.94 -68.05
N ARG A 15 -13.13 -3.38 -69.15
CA ARG A 15 -12.05 -2.37 -69.19
C ARG A 15 -12.44 -1.07 -68.47
N PRO A 16 -11.51 -0.38 -67.78
CA PRO A 16 -11.80 0.89 -67.13
C PRO A 16 -11.98 2.02 -68.16
N GLY A 17 -13.06 2.79 -68.00
CA GLY A 17 -13.33 4.01 -68.78
C GLY A 17 -12.44 5.20 -68.36
N ALA A 18 -12.25 6.13 -69.29
CA ALA A 18 -11.43 7.33 -69.12
C ALA A 18 -11.90 8.24 -67.94
N PRO A 19 -10.98 8.92 -67.22
CA PRO A 19 -11.34 9.73 -66.07
C PRO A 19 -12.01 11.05 -66.49
N LYS A 20 -13.19 11.34 -65.93
CA LYS A 20 -13.85 12.64 -66.04
C LYS A 20 -13.12 13.69 -65.19
N ARG A 21 -12.89 14.89 -65.77
CA ARG A 21 -12.36 16.07 -65.06
C ARG A 21 -13.24 16.44 -63.86
N ARG A 22 -12.64 16.41 -62.66
CA ARG A 22 -13.25 16.84 -61.40
C ARG A 22 -13.18 18.38 -61.29
N LYS A 23 -14.29 19.03 -60.91
CA LYS A 23 -14.29 20.46 -60.52
C LYS A 23 -13.60 20.62 -59.14
N PRO A 24 -12.87 21.72 -58.89
CA PRO A 24 -12.14 21.91 -57.63
C PRO A 24 -13.09 21.99 -56.43
N GLY A 25 -12.69 21.37 -55.32
CA GLY A 25 -13.45 21.37 -54.08
C GLY A 25 -13.23 22.64 -53.26
N ALA A 26 -14.10 22.90 -52.27
CA ALA A 26 -14.04 24.09 -51.42
C ALA A 26 -12.69 24.28 -50.70
N MET A 27 -11.92 23.21 -50.47
CA MET A 27 -10.58 23.28 -49.85
C MET A 27 -9.48 23.80 -50.80
N ASP A 28 -9.63 23.66 -52.12
CA ASP A 28 -8.67 24.22 -53.10
C ASP A 28 -8.73 25.75 -53.15
N ARG A 29 -9.88 26.35 -52.81
CA ARG A 29 -10.05 27.81 -52.72
C ARG A 29 -9.44 28.41 -51.44
N VAL A 30 -9.32 27.62 -50.38
CA VAL A 30 -8.77 28.06 -49.08
C VAL A 30 -7.24 28.10 -49.11
N LEU A 31 -6.61 27.21 -49.90
CA LEU A 31 -5.15 27.10 -49.99
C LEU A 31 -4.53 27.92 -51.14
N ALA A 32 -5.37 28.53 -51.99
CA ALA A 32 -4.92 29.38 -53.11
C ALA A 32 -4.03 30.58 -52.71
N PRO A 33 -4.26 31.28 -51.57
CA PRO A 33 -3.39 32.39 -51.16
C PRO A 33 -2.00 31.93 -50.75
N PHE A 34 -1.89 30.74 -50.14
CA PHE A 34 -0.63 30.21 -49.60
C PHE A 34 0.32 29.70 -50.69
N ARG A 35 -0.21 29.04 -51.74
CA ARG A 35 0.62 28.60 -52.89
C ARG A 35 1.20 29.76 -53.70
N SER A 36 0.52 30.92 -53.72
CA SER A 36 1.02 32.13 -54.39
C SER A 36 2.23 32.73 -53.69
N ILE A 37 2.31 32.58 -52.36
CA ILE A 37 3.39 33.13 -51.52
C ILE A 37 4.66 32.30 -51.65
N GLU A 38 4.57 30.97 -51.67
CA GLU A 38 5.74 30.09 -51.89
C GLU A 38 6.40 30.36 -53.25
N SER A 39 5.62 30.61 -54.32
CA SER A 39 6.18 30.88 -55.65
C SER A 39 6.92 32.22 -55.79
N LYS A 40 6.74 33.16 -54.84
CA LYS A 40 7.38 34.48 -54.87
C LYS A 40 8.63 34.59 -53.98
N LEU A 41 8.84 33.63 -53.08
CA LEU A 41 10.02 33.61 -52.19
C LEU A 41 11.25 32.96 -52.84
N ASP A 42 11.07 32.18 -53.89
CA ASP A 42 12.14 31.39 -54.50
C ASP A 42 12.83 32.07 -55.70
N ARG A 43 12.65 33.39 -55.89
CA ARG A 43 13.13 34.06 -57.11
C ARG A 43 13.85 35.40 -56.97
N ASN A 44 14.05 35.96 -55.78
CA ASN A 44 14.80 37.21 -55.61
C ASN A 44 15.81 37.10 -54.47
N GLY A 45 17.03 37.59 -54.71
CA GLY A 45 18.20 37.53 -53.81
C GLY A 45 17.99 38.21 -52.43
N PRO A 46 19.07 38.31 -51.62
CA PRO A 46 18.95 38.59 -50.18
C PRO A 46 18.19 39.88 -49.89
N LEU A 47 17.16 39.76 -49.04
CA LEU A 47 16.24 40.84 -48.69
C LEU A 47 16.96 41.96 -47.92
N SER A 48 16.64 43.21 -48.27
CA SER A 48 17.16 44.40 -47.57
C SER A 48 16.76 44.38 -46.09
N ALA A 49 17.69 44.83 -45.23
CA ALA A 49 17.51 44.89 -43.78
C ALA A 49 16.25 45.70 -43.35
N SER A 50 15.84 46.69 -44.15
CA SER A 50 14.61 47.45 -43.87
C SER A 50 13.33 46.63 -44.11
N THR A 51 13.33 45.77 -45.13
CA THR A 51 12.22 44.87 -45.46
C THR A 51 12.11 43.74 -44.43
N VAL A 52 13.24 43.21 -43.97
CA VAL A 52 13.28 42.22 -42.89
C VAL A 52 12.81 42.82 -41.57
N ARG A 53 13.24 44.05 -41.24
CA ARG A 53 12.84 44.74 -40.00
C ARG A 53 11.35 45.07 -39.97
N TRP A 54 10.78 45.50 -41.09
CA TRP A 54 9.32 45.71 -41.20
C TRP A 54 8.54 44.40 -41.20
N GLY A 55 9.06 43.34 -41.82
CA GLY A 55 8.47 42.01 -41.76
C GLY A 55 8.44 41.44 -40.35
N LEU A 56 9.53 41.60 -39.59
CA LEU A 56 9.62 41.18 -38.19
C LEU A 56 8.69 41.99 -37.28
N LEU A 57 8.56 43.30 -37.50
CA LEU A 57 7.60 44.14 -36.76
C LEU A 57 6.15 43.74 -37.06
N ALA A 58 5.81 43.47 -38.32
CA ALA A 58 4.47 42.99 -38.68
C ALA A 58 4.16 41.61 -38.06
N MET A 59 5.16 40.72 -38.00
CA MET A 59 5.05 39.43 -37.29
C MET A 59 4.87 39.62 -35.78
N ALA A 60 5.65 40.49 -35.15
CA ALA A 60 5.56 40.74 -33.71
C ALA A 60 4.20 41.33 -33.30
N VAL A 61 3.66 42.25 -34.13
CA VAL A 61 2.30 42.79 -33.94
C VAL A 61 1.24 41.72 -34.20
N GLY A 62 1.42 40.88 -35.22
CA GLY A 62 0.51 39.76 -35.49
C GLY A 62 0.44 38.74 -34.35
N VAL A 63 1.59 38.39 -33.76
CA VAL A 63 1.67 37.46 -32.62
C VAL A 63 1.05 38.08 -31.37
N THR A 64 1.30 39.35 -31.08
CA THR A 64 0.71 40.02 -29.90
C THR A 64 -0.81 40.17 -30.04
N VAL A 65 -1.32 40.52 -31.22
CA VAL A 65 -2.77 40.57 -31.48
C VAL A 65 -3.40 39.17 -31.40
N ALA A 66 -2.76 38.12 -31.90
CA ALA A 66 -3.25 36.75 -31.77
C ALA A 66 -3.30 36.28 -30.30
N VAL A 67 -2.29 36.62 -29.50
CA VAL A 67 -2.26 36.31 -28.05
C VAL A 67 -3.34 37.08 -27.29
N LEU A 68 -3.56 38.36 -27.62
CA LEU A 68 -4.60 39.18 -26.99
C LEU A 68 -6.02 38.71 -27.36
N ILE A 69 -6.27 38.32 -28.62
CA ILE A 69 -7.54 37.72 -29.04
C ILE A 69 -7.75 36.37 -28.34
N THR A 70 -6.71 35.55 -28.21
CA THR A 70 -6.79 34.27 -27.51
C THR A 70 -7.08 34.50 -26.02
N MET A 71 -6.47 35.48 -25.36
CA MET A 71 -6.76 35.83 -23.97
C MET A 71 -8.19 36.35 -23.76
N PHE A 72 -8.73 37.12 -24.72
CA PHE A 72 -10.08 37.69 -24.61
C PHE A 72 -11.19 36.68 -24.89
N VAL A 73 -10.95 35.69 -25.76
CA VAL A 73 -11.91 34.61 -26.07
C VAL A 73 -11.83 33.47 -25.04
N SER A 74 -10.71 33.33 -24.33
CA SER A 74 -10.47 32.21 -23.39
C SER A 74 -10.69 32.53 -21.91
N ASN A 75 -11.31 33.66 -21.56
CA ASN A 75 -11.80 33.98 -20.22
C ASN A 75 -10.87 33.61 -19.01
N GLY A 76 -9.56 33.86 -19.13
CA GLY A 76 -8.59 33.65 -18.04
C GLY A 76 -8.12 32.20 -17.87
N PHE A 77 -6.87 32.03 -17.44
CA PHE A 77 -6.17 30.74 -17.34
C PHE A 77 -6.87 29.72 -16.44
N ASP A 78 -7.53 28.74 -17.06
CA ASP A 78 -7.93 27.50 -16.42
C ASP A 78 -6.84 26.44 -16.67
N THR A 79 -5.97 26.20 -15.68
CA THR A 79 -4.79 25.32 -15.78
C THR A 79 -5.12 23.82 -15.89
N ASN A 80 -6.38 23.46 -16.13
CA ASN A 80 -6.84 22.07 -16.15
C ASN A 80 -7.05 21.44 -17.55
N LYS A 81 -6.69 22.11 -18.66
CA LYS A 81 -6.98 21.57 -20.01
C LYS A 81 -5.85 21.53 -21.03
N VAL A 82 -4.58 21.70 -20.62
CA VAL A 82 -3.44 21.53 -21.55
C VAL A 82 -2.59 20.33 -21.14
N LYS A 83 -2.83 19.18 -21.78
CA LYS A 83 -1.95 17.99 -21.67
C LYS A 83 -0.85 18.07 -22.73
N ALA A 84 0.34 18.50 -22.33
CA ALA A 84 1.56 18.28 -23.10
C ALA A 84 1.88 16.77 -23.12
N HIS A 85 1.85 16.15 -24.30
CA HIS A 85 2.29 14.76 -24.46
C HIS A 85 3.79 14.73 -24.75
N ALA A 86 4.58 14.27 -23.77
CA ALA A 86 5.95 13.83 -24.00
C ALA A 86 5.94 12.36 -24.48
N PRO A 87 6.58 12.01 -25.61
CA PRO A 87 6.71 10.62 -26.02
C PRO A 87 7.54 9.86 -24.98
N GLY A 88 6.96 8.84 -24.34
CA GLY A 88 7.65 7.96 -23.38
C GLY A 88 7.30 8.15 -21.90
N ALA A 89 6.40 9.06 -21.55
CA ALA A 89 5.80 9.09 -20.21
C ALA A 89 4.73 7.99 -20.09
N PRO A 90 4.63 7.25 -18.96
CA PRO A 90 3.53 6.32 -18.73
C PRO A 90 2.20 7.08 -18.88
N GLN A 91 1.37 6.65 -19.83
CA GLN A 91 0.02 7.18 -19.98
C GLN A 91 -0.74 6.88 -18.68
N PRO A 92 -1.49 7.82 -18.07
CA PRO A 92 -2.43 7.49 -17.00
C PRO A 92 -3.57 6.69 -17.64
N THR A 93 -3.53 5.38 -17.49
CA THR A 93 -4.37 4.45 -18.24
C THR A 93 -5.70 4.19 -17.52
N GLY A 94 -6.44 5.22 -17.10
CA GLY A 94 -7.78 5.02 -16.50
C GLY A 94 -7.84 3.97 -15.38
N ALA A 95 -6.70 3.67 -14.74
CA ALA A 95 -6.63 2.78 -13.61
C ALA A 95 -7.48 3.41 -12.52
N VAL A 96 -8.21 2.57 -11.78
CA VAL A 96 -8.95 3.06 -10.62
C VAL A 96 -7.99 3.79 -9.64
N ALA A 97 -6.69 3.50 -9.69
CA ALA A 97 -5.63 4.10 -8.88
C ALA A 97 -4.89 5.32 -9.50
N GLY A 98 -5.36 5.87 -10.63
CA GLY A 98 -4.91 7.16 -11.17
C GLY A 98 -3.43 7.26 -11.59
N ALA A 99 -2.91 8.48 -11.77
CA ALA A 99 -1.54 8.73 -12.21
C ALA A 99 -0.48 8.32 -11.17
N ALA A 100 -0.84 8.31 -9.88
CA ALA A 100 0.04 7.87 -8.80
C ALA A 100 0.46 6.41 -9.01
N PHE A 101 -0.49 5.53 -9.34
CA PHE A 101 -0.20 4.13 -9.64
C PHE A 101 0.77 3.98 -10.81
N GLY A 102 0.43 4.58 -11.96
CA GLY A 102 1.23 4.46 -13.18
C GLY A 102 2.68 4.96 -13.03
N THR A 103 2.92 5.89 -12.11
CA THR A 103 4.24 6.51 -11.90
C THR A 103 4.97 6.03 -10.65
N ALA A 104 4.33 5.26 -9.76
CA ALA A 104 4.95 4.79 -8.52
C ALA A 104 6.10 3.80 -8.80
N LYS A 105 7.22 3.98 -8.10
CA LYS A 105 8.48 3.24 -8.23
C LYS A 105 8.92 2.74 -6.85
N PRO A 106 9.84 1.76 -6.78
CA PRO A 106 10.40 1.33 -5.49
C PRO A 106 10.92 2.51 -4.67
N GLY A 107 10.52 2.58 -3.40
CA GLY A 107 10.79 3.70 -2.48
C GLY A 107 9.73 4.80 -2.46
N ASP A 108 8.76 4.82 -3.38
CA ASP A 108 7.63 5.73 -3.29
C ASP A 108 6.64 5.25 -2.21
N CYS A 109 6.20 6.17 -1.37
CA CYS A 109 5.15 5.93 -0.37
C CYS A 109 3.79 6.44 -0.84
N LEU A 110 2.75 5.66 -0.56
CA LEU A 110 1.41 5.87 -1.08
C LEU A 110 0.37 5.98 0.04
N THR A 111 -0.61 6.84 -0.19
CA THR A 111 -1.76 7.06 0.70
C THR A 111 -3.05 7.19 -0.11
N TRP A 112 -4.18 6.94 0.53
CA TRP A 112 -5.54 7.00 -0.02
C TRP A 112 -6.55 7.21 1.12
N SER A 113 -7.71 7.79 0.82
CA SER A 113 -8.78 7.97 1.80
C SER A 113 -10.01 7.12 1.52
N LYS A 114 -10.18 6.66 0.27
CA LYS A 114 -11.32 5.84 -0.15
C LYS A 114 -10.97 4.36 -0.08
N SER A 115 -11.97 3.54 0.23
CA SER A 115 -11.84 2.09 0.13
C SER A 115 -11.40 1.67 -1.27
N GLY A 116 -10.60 0.61 -1.34
CA GLY A 116 -10.03 0.12 -2.60
C GLY A 116 -8.99 1.05 -3.25
N ALA A 117 -8.46 2.03 -2.50
CA ALA A 117 -7.37 2.92 -2.93
C ALA A 117 -7.63 3.68 -4.26
N THR A 118 -8.88 4.04 -4.51
CA THR A 118 -9.30 4.71 -5.76
C THR A 118 -8.81 6.17 -5.90
N ASP A 119 -8.37 6.77 -4.80
CA ASP A 119 -7.79 8.11 -4.73
C ASP A 119 -6.30 8.07 -4.37
N LEU A 120 -5.61 7.02 -4.81
CA LEU A 120 -4.18 6.82 -4.58
C LEU A 120 -3.37 8.08 -4.91
N SER A 121 -2.50 8.46 -3.98
CA SER A 121 -1.55 9.57 -4.13
C SER A 121 -0.20 9.20 -3.55
N LYS A 122 0.86 9.86 -4.04
CA LYS A 122 2.20 9.74 -3.49
C LYS A 122 2.41 10.75 -2.37
N VAL A 123 3.11 10.34 -1.33
CA VAL A 123 3.53 11.20 -0.21
C VAL A 123 4.96 10.87 0.19
N GLU A 124 5.60 11.79 0.91
CA GLU A 124 6.91 11.52 1.53
C GLU A 124 6.78 10.42 2.57
N CYS A 125 7.68 9.44 2.59
CA CYS A 125 7.63 8.32 3.54
C CYS A 125 7.73 8.77 5.01
N ALA A 126 8.34 9.93 5.27
CA ALA A 126 8.36 10.53 6.60
C ALA A 126 6.97 10.96 7.11
N THR A 127 5.99 11.11 6.21
CA THR A 127 4.59 11.39 6.55
C THR A 127 3.77 10.10 6.64
N LYS A 128 2.56 10.21 7.20
CA LYS A 128 1.65 9.07 7.32
C LYS A 128 1.28 8.54 5.93
N HIS A 129 1.58 7.27 5.70
CA HIS A 129 1.27 6.55 4.46
C HIS A 129 0.89 5.11 4.79
N MET A 130 0.21 4.43 3.87
CA MET A 130 -0.30 3.08 4.11
C MET A 130 0.46 2.02 3.34
N PHE A 131 1.25 2.41 2.33
CA PHE A 131 1.96 1.47 1.48
C PHE A 131 3.29 2.07 1.01
N GLU A 132 4.37 1.29 1.09
CA GLU A 132 5.64 1.62 0.44
C GLU A 132 5.87 0.65 -0.72
N VAL A 133 6.10 1.19 -1.92
CA VAL A 133 6.36 0.38 -3.10
C VAL A 133 7.77 -0.21 -2.99
N THR A 134 7.89 -1.52 -3.18
CA THR A 134 9.16 -2.26 -3.17
C THR A 134 9.54 -2.77 -4.55
N GLY A 135 8.57 -2.90 -5.46
CA GLY A 135 8.77 -3.46 -6.78
C GLY A 135 7.68 -3.10 -7.77
N VAL A 136 8.02 -3.20 -9.06
CA VAL A 136 7.05 -3.11 -10.16
C VAL A 136 7.16 -4.36 -11.00
N VAL A 137 6.09 -5.13 -11.07
CA VAL A 137 6.00 -6.36 -11.87
C VAL A 137 5.19 -6.06 -13.10
N ASP A 138 5.70 -6.42 -14.28
CA ASP A 138 4.98 -6.27 -15.55
C ASP A 138 4.54 -7.65 -16.04
N LEU A 139 3.27 -7.98 -15.80
CA LEU A 139 2.68 -9.28 -16.17
C LEU A 139 2.62 -9.48 -17.68
N SER A 140 2.70 -8.42 -18.50
CA SER A 140 2.71 -8.55 -19.97
C SER A 140 3.97 -9.23 -20.51
N LYS A 141 5.04 -9.26 -19.69
CA LYS A 141 6.31 -9.92 -20.02
C LYS A 141 6.31 -11.42 -19.73
N TYR A 142 5.30 -11.92 -19.01
CA TYR A 142 5.24 -13.33 -18.64
C TYR A 142 4.66 -14.15 -19.80
N PRO A 143 5.25 -15.32 -20.11
CA PRO A 143 4.80 -16.15 -21.21
C PRO A 143 3.42 -16.72 -20.92
N GLY A 144 2.57 -16.82 -21.96
CA GLY A 144 1.25 -17.44 -21.86
C GLY A 144 0.12 -16.49 -22.26
N LYS A 145 -1.11 -17.00 -22.16
CA LYS A 145 -2.32 -16.23 -22.49
C LYS A 145 -2.98 -15.58 -21.28
N GLU A 146 -2.56 -15.95 -20.07
CA GLU A 146 -3.17 -15.56 -18.81
C GLU A 146 -3.27 -14.03 -18.65
N PHE A 147 -2.23 -13.31 -19.06
CA PHE A 147 -2.18 -11.84 -18.97
C PHE A 147 -2.20 -11.15 -20.33
N GLY A 148 -2.55 -11.90 -21.39
CA GLY A 148 -2.57 -11.39 -22.75
C GLY A 148 -3.67 -10.34 -23.02
N PRO A 149 -3.69 -9.78 -24.24
CA PRO A 149 -4.78 -8.92 -24.69
C PRO A 149 -6.15 -9.63 -24.57
N GLY A 150 -7.12 -8.93 -23.96
CA GLY A 150 -8.48 -9.48 -23.75
C GLY A 150 -8.62 -10.51 -22.64
N ALA A 151 -7.54 -10.84 -21.91
CA ALA A 151 -7.61 -11.75 -20.77
C ALA A 151 -8.54 -11.20 -19.68
N PRO A 152 -9.30 -12.07 -18.98
CA PRO A 152 -10.14 -11.64 -17.86
C PRO A 152 -9.29 -11.04 -16.73
N TYR A 153 -9.89 -10.13 -15.97
CA TYR A 153 -9.26 -9.62 -14.75
C TYR A 153 -9.17 -10.76 -13.72
N PRO A 154 -7.99 -10.99 -13.09
CA PRO A 154 -7.84 -12.07 -12.11
C PRO A 154 -8.78 -11.88 -10.93
N ASP A 155 -9.31 -12.99 -10.39
CA ASP A 155 -10.08 -12.94 -9.15
C ASP A 155 -9.17 -12.69 -7.93
N SER A 156 -9.78 -12.55 -6.76
CA SER A 156 -9.06 -12.27 -5.52
C SER A 156 -8.05 -13.36 -5.15
N LEU A 157 -8.39 -14.64 -5.40
CA LEU A 157 -7.49 -15.74 -5.09
C LEU A 157 -6.25 -15.67 -5.99
N ARG A 158 -6.45 -15.45 -7.29
CA ARG A 158 -5.33 -15.32 -8.21
C ARG A 158 -4.47 -14.10 -7.92
N MET A 159 -5.04 -12.99 -7.44
CA MET A 159 -4.24 -11.84 -7.00
C MET A 159 -3.37 -12.16 -5.78
N LEU A 160 -3.87 -12.95 -4.83
CA LEU A 160 -3.06 -13.41 -3.69
C LEU A 160 -1.91 -14.31 -4.15
N GLU A 161 -2.16 -15.22 -5.09
CA GLU A 161 -1.08 -16.04 -5.68
C GLU A 161 -0.03 -15.18 -6.40
N LEU A 162 -0.45 -14.19 -7.18
CA LEU A 162 0.47 -13.27 -7.87
C LEU A 162 1.31 -12.44 -6.90
N ARG A 163 0.73 -12.03 -5.77
CA ARG A 163 1.45 -11.38 -4.66
C ARG A 163 2.54 -12.32 -4.13
N ASP A 164 2.21 -13.57 -3.86
CA ASP A 164 3.13 -14.54 -3.27
C ASP A 164 4.23 -14.96 -4.27
N GLU A 165 3.89 -15.15 -5.54
CA GLU A 165 4.81 -15.52 -6.62
C GLU A 165 5.82 -14.40 -6.95
N HIS A 166 5.38 -13.14 -6.96
CA HIS A 166 6.19 -12.04 -7.49
C HIS A 166 6.58 -11.00 -6.45
N CYS A 167 5.65 -10.60 -5.58
CA CYS A 167 5.89 -9.49 -4.67
C CYS A 167 6.74 -9.87 -3.46
N ALA A 168 6.64 -11.11 -2.96
CA ALA A 168 7.51 -11.57 -1.89
C ALA A 168 8.99 -11.47 -2.28
N SER A 169 9.35 -11.96 -3.46
CA SER A 169 10.73 -11.90 -3.99
C SER A 169 11.19 -10.45 -4.28
N ALA A 170 10.29 -9.62 -4.85
CA ALA A 170 10.58 -8.22 -5.11
C ALA A 170 10.87 -7.44 -3.82
N THR A 171 10.05 -7.62 -2.78
CA THR A 171 10.25 -7.01 -1.47
C THR A 171 11.54 -7.49 -0.81
N GLN A 172 11.83 -8.79 -0.85
CA GLN A 172 13.08 -9.31 -0.29
C GLN A 172 14.31 -8.72 -1.00
N SER A 173 14.25 -8.56 -2.32
CA SER A 173 15.32 -7.92 -3.09
C SER A 173 15.49 -6.45 -2.69
N TYR A 174 14.39 -5.70 -2.59
CA TYR A 174 14.39 -4.29 -2.19
C TYR A 174 15.01 -4.06 -0.81
N LEU A 175 14.70 -4.94 0.15
CA LEU A 175 15.18 -4.89 1.53
C LEU A 175 16.52 -5.62 1.75
N SER A 176 17.13 -6.17 0.70
CA SER A 176 18.35 -6.97 0.82
C SER A 176 18.23 -8.12 1.83
N GLY A 177 17.08 -8.81 1.82
CA GLY A 177 16.77 -9.94 2.69
C GLY A 177 16.38 -9.56 4.14
N LYS A 178 16.15 -8.28 4.43
CA LYS A 178 15.83 -7.78 5.77
C LYS A 178 14.34 -7.67 6.08
N LEU A 179 13.45 -8.30 5.29
CA LEU A 179 12.03 -8.36 5.67
C LEU A 179 11.88 -9.28 6.89
N ASP A 180 11.29 -8.76 7.97
CA ASP A 180 10.97 -9.57 9.13
C ASP A 180 9.77 -10.49 8.84
N PRO A 181 9.94 -11.83 8.86
CA PRO A 181 8.85 -12.77 8.60
C PRO A 181 7.74 -12.74 9.65
N ARG A 182 7.98 -12.13 10.82
CA ARG A 182 7.01 -11.91 11.90
C ARG A 182 6.85 -10.44 12.28
N GLY A 183 7.33 -9.54 11.43
CA GLY A 183 7.32 -8.12 11.68
C GLY A 183 5.94 -7.48 11.53
N LYS A 184 5.92 -6.16 11.67
CA LYS A 184 4.73 -5.32 11.55
C LYS A 184 4.25 -5.12 10.12
N PHE A 185 5.08 -5.42 9.12
CA PHE A 185 4.79 -5.16 7.71
C PHE A 185 4.54 -6.46 6.96
N ASP A 186 3.43 -6.50 6.23
CA ASP A 186 3.05 -7.58 5.33
C ASP A 186 3.34 -7.19 3.88
N VAL A 187 3.71 -8.17 3.07
CA VAL A 187 3.84 -7.99 1.63
C VAL A 187 2.45 -7.91 1.02
N SER A 188 2.24 -6.91 0.18
CA SER A 188 0.98 -6.70 -0.52
C SER A 188 1.23 -6.19 -1.95
N LEU A 189 0.15 -6.03 -2.72
CA LEU A 189 0.20 -5.46 -4.06
C LEU A 189 -0.93 -4.47 -4.29
N ILE A 190 -0.68 -3.51 -5.17
CA ILE A 190 -1.70 -2.67 -5.80
C ILE A 190 -1.75 -3.06 -7.27
N ASP A 191 -2.95 -3.27 -7.78
CA ASP A 191 -3.23 -3.65 -9.17
C ASP A 191 -3.94 -2.50 -9.92
N PRO A 192 -4.04 -2.54 -11.26
CA PRO A 192 -4.59 -1.44 -12.05
C PRO A 192 -6.14 -1.32 -11.97
N GLY A 193 -6.80 -2.24 -11.27
CA GLY A 193 -8.24 -2.43 -11.25
C GLY A 193 -8.78 -3.01 -12.56
N LYS A 194 -10.08 -3.35 -12.54
CA LYS A 194 -10.77 -3.92 -13.71
C LYS A 194 -10.72 -3.01 -14.94
N GLU A 195 -10.81 -1.69 -14.74
CA GLU A 195 -10.80 -0.72 -15.85
C GLU A 195 -9.41 -0.59 -16.48
N GLY A 196 -8.35 -0.43 -15.67
CA GLY A 196 -6.97 -0.42 -16.14
C GLY A 196 -6.60 -1.75 -16.83
N TRP A 197 -7.05 -2.87 -16.27
CA TRP A 197 -6.88 -4.19 -16.91
C TRP A 197 -7.58 -4.28 -18.28
N ARG A 198 -8.81 -3.79 -18.40
CA ARG A 198 -9.50 -3.73 -19.70
C ARG A 198 -8.82 -2.81 -20.69
N ALA A 199 -8.16 -1.75 -20.22
CA ALA A 199 -7.35 -0.84 -21.02
C ALA A 199 -5.98 -1.43 -21.41
N GLY A 200 -5.63 -2.61 -20.91
CA GLY A 200 -4.39 -3.31 -21.24
C GLY A 200 -3.26 -3.15 -20.22
N GLU A 201 -3.49 -2.48 -19.08
CA GLU A 201 -2.50 -2.45 -18.02
C GLU A 201 -2.33 -3.83 -17.40
N ARG A 202 -1.07 -4.22 -17.24
CA ARG A 202 -0.65 -5.51 -16.67
C ARG A 202 0.40 -5.35 -15.59
N THR A 203 0.59 -4.14 -15.09
CA THR A 203 1.60 -3.88 -14.07
C THR A 203 1.02 -4.07 -12.67
N LEU A 204 1.75 -4.69 -11.77
CA LEU A 204 1.48 -4.72 -10.33
C LEU A 204 2.50 -3.82 -9.62
N ARG A 205 2.05 -3.08 -8.61
CA ARG A 205 2.94 -2.41 -7.65
C ARG A 205 3.05 -3.30 -6.43
N CYS A 206 4.18 -3.99 -6.30
CA CYS A 206 4.51 -4.74 -5.10
C CYS A 206 4.96 -3.77 -4.02
N GLY A 207 4.62 -4.09 -2.78
CA GLY A 207 5.04 -3.27 -1.66
C GLY A 207 4.72 -3.88 -0.32
N VAL A 208 4.80 -3.05 0.69
CA VAL A 208 4.56 -3.42 2.07
C VAL A 208 3.56 -2.47 2.70
N GLN A 209 2.73 -3.01 3.58
CA GLN A 209 1.77 -2.26 4.38
C GLN A 209 1.67 -2.89 5.76
N VAL A 210 1.12 -2.15 6.71
CA VAL A 210 0.73 -2.71 8.01
C VAL A 210 -0.70 -3.20 7.86
N GLU A 211 -0.93 -4.52 7.89
CA GLU A 211 -2.29 -5.06 7.85
C GLU A 211 -2.84 -5.26 9.25
N THR A 212 -4.15 -5.10 9.38
CA THR A 212 -4.87 -5.55 10.56
C THR A 212 -4.98 -7.09 10.55
N ILE A 213 -5.17 -7.76 11.69
CA ILE A 213 -5.25 -9.24 11.71
C ILE A 213 -6.48 -9.74 10.92
N SER A 214 -7.49 -8.87 10.72
CA SER A 214 -8.63 -9.16 9.85
C SER A 214 -8.28 -9.14 8.35
N GLY A 215 -7.09 -8.66 7.96
CA GLY A 215 -6.63 -8.49 6.58
C GLY A 215 -7.40 -7.43 5.80
N ALA A 216 -8.25 -6.64 6.47
CA ALA A 216 -9.24 -5.81 5.81
C ALA A 216 -8.77 -4.38 5.51
N ALA A 217 -7.78 -3.87 6.24
CA ALA A 217 -7.33 -2.49 6.11
C ALA A 217 -5.82 -2.33 6.29
N ALA A 218 -5.23 -1.43 5.48
CA ALA A 218 -3.88 -0.95 5.69
C ALA A 218 -3.89 0.16 6.75
N VAL A 219 -3.05 0.03 7.77
CA VAL A 219 -2.87 1.01 8.84
C VAL A 219 -1.80 2.01 8.42
N ALA A 220 -2.05 3.29 8.71
CA ALA A 220 -1.08 4.34 8.44
C ALA A 220 0.18 4.17 9.29
N SER A 221 1.35 4.28 8.66
CA SER A 221 2.67 4.22 9.28
C SER A 221 3.53 5.39 8.81
N THR A 222 4.67 5.61 9.46
CA THR A 222 5.65 6.64 9.13
C THR A 222 7.05 6.05 9.03
N GLY A 223 7.90 6.67 8.20
CA GLY A 223 9.25 6.20 7.90
C GLY A 223 9.28 5.12 6.82
N SER A 224 10.40 5.01 6.10
CA SER A 224 10.58 3.93 5.12
C SER A 224 10.85 2.59 5.82
N ILE A 225 10.33 1.49 5.28
CA ILE A 225 10.61 0.12 5.77
C ILE A 225 12.12 -0.20 5.79
N ARG A 226 12.93 0.51 4.99
CA ARG A 226 14.40 0.35 4.98
C ARG A 226 15.07 0.84 6.26
N ASP A 227 14.44 1.80 6.94
CA ASP A 227 15.06 2.57 8.01
C ASP A 227 14.38 2.35 9.37
N VAL A 228 13.16 1.82 9.39
CA VAL A 228 12.39 1.63 10.63
C VAL A 228 12.57 0.23 11.22
N ASN A 229 12.49 0.13 12.55
CA ASN A 229 12.36 -1.14 13.25
C ASN A 229 11.04 -1.83 12.85
N GLN A 230 11.14 -3.08 12.42
CA GLN A 230 10.01 -3.89 11.93
C GLN A 230 9.32 -4.68 13.05
N SER A 231 9.77 -4.58 14.30
CA SER A 231 9.08 -5.16 15.45
C SER A 231 7.59 -4.83 15.44
N LYS A 232 6.75 -5.86 15.66
CA LYS A 232 5.29 -5.74 15.74
C LYS A 232 4.88 -5.19 17.10
N VAL A 233 5.14 -3.91 17.30
CA VAL A 233 4.80 -3.17 18.51
C VAL A 233 3.87 -2.00 18.22
N TYR A 234 3.10 -1.61 19.22
CA TYR A 234 2.22 -0.45 19.20
C TYR A 234 2.58 0.52 20.33
N ASP A 235 2.14 1.77 20.19
CA ASP A 235 2.38 2.81 21.19
C ASP A 235 1.72 2.47 22.53
N THR A 236 2.35 2.90 23.62
CA THR A 236 1.78 2.81 24.97
C THR A 236 0.37 3.42 25.03
N GLY A 237 -0.56 2.70 25.66
CA GLY A 237 -1.98 3.05 25.76
C GLY A 237 -2.83 2.60 24.57
N THR A 238 -2.25 1.98 23.56
CA THR A 238 -3.03 1.38 22.46
C THR A 238 -3.83 0.19 22.96
N CYS A 239 -5.14 0.16 22.66
CA CYS A 239 -6.01 -0.99 22.90
C CYS A 239 -6.27 -1.75 21.60
N ILE A 240 -6.17 -3.09 21.63
CA ILE A 240 -6.39 -3.94 20.45
C ILE A 240 -7.76 -4.58 20.49
N GLY A 241 -8.59 -4.29 19.48
CA GLY A 241 -9.98 -4.74 19.38
C GLY A 241 -10.16 -6.25 19.54
N ILE A 242 -11.37 -6.67 19.88
CA ILE A 242 -11.73 -8.08 20.10
C ILE A 242 -12.94 -8.47 19.27
N LYS A 243 -12.92 -9.71 18.74
CA LYS A 243 -14.05 -10.33 18.06
C LYS A 243 -14.06 -11.83 18.33
N ASN A 244 -15.17 -12.35 18.85
CA ASN A 244 -15.34 -13.77 19.17
C ASN A 244 -14.21 -14.34 20.05
N GLY A 245 -13.79 -13.59 21.08
CA GLY A 245 -12.71 -14.01 21.99
C GLY A 245 -11.28 -13.89 21.41
N LEU A 246 -11.14 -13.39 20.18
CA LEU A 246 -9.84 -13.26 19.50
C LEU A 246 -9.49 -11.78 19.25
N PRO A 247 -8.21 -11.40 19.34
CA PRO A 247 -7.74 -10.06 18.98
C PRO A 247 -7.94 -9.79 17.49
N THR A 248 -8.45 -8.63 17.12
CA THR A 248 -8.58 -8.20 15.72
C THR A 248 -7.30 -7.58 15.16
N GLY A 249 -6.32 -7.28 16.02
CA GLY A 249 -5.09 -6.59 15.63
C GLY A 249 -5.29 -5.11 15.27
N GLU A 250 -6.50 -4.61 15.43
CA GLU A 250 -6.90 -3.24 15.10
C GLU A 250 -6.81 -2.39 16.35
N PRO A 251 -6.03 -1.29 16.34
CA PRO A 251 -6.13 -0.26 17.37
C PRO A 251 -7.57 0.26 17.45
N VAL A 252 -8.13 0.28 18.66
CA VAL A 252 -9.44 0.85 18.97
C VAL A 252 -9.30 1.85 20.12
N ASP A 253 -10.27 2.75 20.24
CA ASP A 253 -10.42 3.52 21.48
C ASP A 253 -10.71 2.56 22.64
N CYS A 254 -10.04 2.71 23.77
CA CYS A 254 -10.16 1.78 24.89
C CYS A 254 -11.58 1.74 25.49
N SER A 255 -12.43 2.74 25.24
CA SER A 255 -13.86 2.68 25.58
C SER A 255 -14.66 1.69 24.72
N GLN A 256 -14.08 1.22 23.61
CA GLN A 256 -14.64 0.14 22.80
C GLN A 256 -14.18 -1.22 23.31
N PRO A 257 -14.95 -2.30 23.03
CA PRO A 257 -14.55 -3.66 23.32
C PRO A 257 -13.16 -4.01 22.76
N HIS A 258 -12.24 -4.43 23.62
CA HIS A 258 -10.88 -4.81 23.24
C HIS A 258 -10.38 -6.01 24.05
N SER A 259 -9.28 -6.60 23.59
CA SER A 259 -8.68 -7.83 24.14
C SER A 259 -7.57 -7.54 25.12
N TYR A 260 -6.75 -6.52 24.83
CA TYR A 260 -5.63 -6.09 25.67
C TYR A 260 -5.19 -4.67 25.35
N GLU A 261 -4.45 -4.08 26.30
CA GLU A 261 -3.86 -2.74 26.25
C GLU A 261 -2.34 -2.80 26.37
N MET A 262 -1.64 -1.95 25.62
CA MET A 262 -0.17 -1.83 25.64
C MET A 262 0.28 -0.94 26.81
N MET A 263 1.03 -1.47 27.76
CA MET A 263 1.60 -0.66 28.86
C MET A 263 2.89 0.05 28.45
N SER A 264 3.76 -0.68 27.73
CA SER A 264 5.09 -0.19 27.38
C SER A 264 5.60 -0.88 26.12
N THR A 265 6.63 -0.29 25.52
CA THR A 265 7.49 -0.92 24.53
C THR A 265 8.88 -1.05 25.13
N VAL A 266 9.41 -2.27 25.15
CA VAL A 266 10.74 -2.58 25.67
C VAL A 266 11.68 -2.80 24.49
N ASP A 267 12.83 -2.10 24.50
CA ASP A 267 13.94 -2.37 23.58
C ASP A 267 14.89 -3.42 24.19
N LEU A 268 14.90 -4.61 23.60
CA LEU A 268 15.71 -5.74 24.02
C LEU A 268 17.19 -5.53 23.68
N ALA A 269 17.53 -4.68 22.70
CA ALA A 269 18.91 -4.42 22.30
C ALA A 269 19.72 -3.71 23.40
N GLY A 270 19.04 -2.98 24.30
CA GLY A 270 19.69 -2.34 25.45
C GLY A 270 20.20 -3.33 26.49
N HIS A 271 19.63 -4.53 26.55
CA HIS A 271 20.01 -5.59 27.49
C HIS A 271 20.82 -6.70 26.80
N PHE A 272 20.34 -7.21 25.68
CA PHE A 272 20.98 -8.27 24.91
C PHE A 272 21.88 -7.69 23.81
N THR A 273 23.17 -7.53 24.15
CA THR A 273 24.18 -6.91 23.27
C THR A 273 24.95 -7.93 22.40
N GLY A 274 24.75 -9.22 22.64
CA GLY A 274 25.39 -10.31 21.90
C GLY A 274 24.60 -10.78 20.67
N GLY A 275 24.63 -12.10 20.42
CA GLY A 275 23.79 -12.75 19.42
C GLY A 275 22.31 -12.76 19.80
N PRO A 276 21.46 -13.40 18.97
CA PRO A 276 20.04 -13.59 19.29
C PRO A 276 19.87 -14.23 20.67
N PRO A 277 19.12 -13.61 21.62
CA PRO A 277 18.89 -14.19 22.93
C PRO A 277 17.98 -15.41 22.83
N SER A 278 18.15 -16.37 23.74
CA SER A 278 17.25 -17.51 23.83
C SER A 278 15.84 -17.06 24.26
N LYS A 279 14.82 -17.88 23.99
CA LYS A 279 13.46 -17.59 24.46
C LYS A 279 13.42 -17.48 25.99
N ASP A 280 14.10 -18.36 26.71
CA ASP A 280 14.08 -18.38 28.18
C ASP A 280 14.73 -17.13 28.78
N ASP A 281 15.82 -16.64 28.16
CA ASP A 281 16.46 -15.39 28.58
C ASP A 281 15.53 -14.19 28.35
N GLN A 282 14.88 -14.14 27.17
CA GLN A 282 13.88 -13.10 26.87
C GLN A 282 12.71 -13.15 27.85
N ASP A 283 12.17 -14.33 28.13
CA ASP A 283 11.07 -14.52 29.07
C ASP A 283 11.45 -14.04 30.47
N SER A 284 12.63 -14.38 30.96
CA SER A 284 13.11 -13.95 32.29
C SER A 284 13.26 -12.43 32.35
N PHE A 285 13.89 -11.81 31.35
CA PHE A 285 14.07 -10.36 31.30
C PHE A 285 12.73 -9.61 31.17
N MET A 286 11.87 -10.06 30.27
CA MET A 286 10.57 -9.45 30.02
C MET A 286 9.62 -9.62 31.20
N ALA A 287 9.67 -10.74 31.93
CA ALA A 287 8.88 -10.92 33.15
C ALA A 287 9.17 -9.84 34.19
N ASP A 288 10.46 -9.60 34.49
CA ASP A 288 10.88 -8.60 35.44
C ASP A 288 10.58 -7.17 34.95
N GLN A 289 10.91 -6.89 33.68
CA GLN A 289 10.70 -5.57 33.09
C GLN A 289 9.21 -5.21 33.00
N CYS A 290 8.37 -6.13 32.51
CA CYS A 290 6.93 -5.86 32.37
C CYS A 290 6.22 -5.80 33.73
N ALA A 291 6.68 -6.53 34.75
CA ALA A 291 6.16 -6.38 36.11
C ALA A 291 6.44 -4.98 36.68
N LYS A 292 7.67 -4.46 36.45
CA LYS A 292 8.02 -3.09 36.81
C LYS A 292 7.17 -2.07 36.03
N ASP A 293 7.10 -2.22 34.71
CA ASP A 293 6.36 -1.31 33.84
C ASP A 293 4.87 -1.27 34.17
N ALA A 294 4.30 -2.38 34.66
CA ALA A 294 2.91 -2.39 35.11
C ALA A 294 2.67 -1.52 36.34
N GLY A 295 3.59 -1.55 37.31
CA GLY A 295 3.54 -0.66 38.48
C GLY A 295 3.63 0.81 38.07
N ASP A 296 4.54 1.13 37.15
CA ASP A 296 4.71 2.49 36.62
C ASP A 296 3.49 2.94 35.80
N TYR A 297 2.90 2.04 35.01
CA TYR A 297 1.77 2.35 34.12
C TYR A 297 0.45 2.53 34.88
N LEU A 298 0.21 1.72 35.91
CA LEU A 298 -1.04 1.69 36.69
C LEU A 298 -0.95 2.49 37.99
N GLY A 299 0.24 2.94 38.38
CA GLY A 299 0.48 3.73 39.60
C GLY A 299 0.48 2.94 40.91
N THR A 300 0.23 1.63 40.88
CA THR A 300 0.33 0.75 42.05
C THR A 300 0.54 -0.72 41.64
N ALA A 301 1.32 -1.46 42.44
CA ALA A 301 1.62 -2.86 42.19
C ALA A 301 0.38 -3.79 42.30
N ASN A 302 -0.66 -3.38 43.05
CA ASN A 302 -1.85 -4.20 43.24
C ASN A 302 -2.89 -4.05 42.12
N ALA A 303 -2.77 -3.04 41.25
CA ALA A 303 -3.79 -2.72 40.26
C ALA A 303 -4.08 -3.88 39.29
N ILE A 304 -3.07 -4.67 38.93
CA ILE A 304 -3.25 -5.85 38.08
C ILE A 304 -4.18 -6.86 38.75
N HIS A 305 -3.91 -7.18 40.02
CA HIS A 305 -4.70 -8.10 40.81
C HIS A 305 -6.12 -7.59 41.02
N ASP A 306 -6.26 -6.32 41.42
CA ASP A 306 -7.55 -5.70 41.73
C ASP A 306 -8.45 -5.58 40.50
N LYS A 307 -7.85 -5.40 39.32
CA LYS A 307 -8.54 -5.36 38.02
C LYS A 307 -8.68 -6.75 37.37
N THR A 308 -8.25 -7.81 38.05
CA THR A 308 -8.29 -9.20 37.54
C THR A 308 -7.62 -9.35 36.16
N LEU A 309 -6.58 -8.55 35.91
CA LEU A 309 -5.80 -8.56 34.68
C LEU A 309 -4.55 -9.43 34.84
N THR A 310 -3.87 -9.67 33.73
CA THR A 310 -2.60 -10.39 33.66
C THR A 310 -1.67 -9.65 32.71
N VAL A 311 -0.40 -9.61 33.08
CA VAL A 311 0.67 -9.10 32.23
C VAL A 311 1.15 -10.24 31.35
N PHE A 312 1.30 -9.98 30.05
CA PHE A 312 1.91 -10.92 29.12
C PHE A 312 2.70 -10.17 28.05
N PHE A 313 3.57 -10.91 27.38
CA PHE A 313 4.48 -10.44 26.34
C PHE A 313 4.77 -11.61 25.39
N ASP A 314 5.23 -11.30 24.18
CA ASP A 314 5.72 -12.31 23.22
C ASP A 314 7.25 -12.44 23.35
N PHE A 315 7.89 -13.10 22.39
CA PHE A 315 9.34 -13.15 22.22
C PHE A 315 9.72 -12.88 20.76
N ILE A 316 10.96 -12.47 20.51
CA ILE A 316 11.52 -12.29 19.17
C ILE A 316 12.25 -13.58 18.79
N ASP A 317 11.81 -14.24 17.72
CA ASP A 317 12.53 -15.41 17.21
C ASP A 317 13.83 -15.03 16.50
N THR A 318 14.74 -16.00 16.38
CA THR A 318 16.08 -15.81 15.82
C THR A 318 16.07 -15.15 14.44
N ARG A 319 15.10 -15.44 13.56
CA ARG A 319 15.05 -14.85 12.22
C ARG A 319 14.69 -13.38 12.28
N SER A 320 13.65 -13.03 13.05
CA SER A 320 13.27 -11.63 13.31
C SER A 320 14.41 -10.84 13.95
N TRP A 321 15.15 -11.46 14.89
CA TRP A 321 16.34 -10.84 15.47
C TRP A 321 17.43 -10.61 14.42
N MET A 322 17.75 -11.58 13.56
CA MET A 322 18.81 -11.40 12.57
C MET A 322 18.54 -10.28 11.55
N VAL A 323 17.27 -9.97 11.29
CA VAL A 323 16.87 -8.93 10.32
C VAL A 323 16.57 -7.56 10.94
N GLY A 324 16.61 -7.44 12.28
CA GLY A 324 16.67 -6.16 12.98
C GLY A 324 15.57 -5.88 14.00
N SER A 325 14.62 -6.79 14.21
CA SER A 325 13.56 -6.58 15.22
C SER A 325 14.12 -6.71 16.63
N ARG A 326 13.89 -5.67 17.45
CA ARG A 326 14.49 -5.54 18.80
C ARG A 326 13.50 -5.15 19.88
N SER A 327 12.24 -4.94 19.55
CA SER A 327 11.25 -4.41 20.49
C SER A 327 10.07 -5.36 20.69
N LEU A 328 9.56 -5.39 21.92
CA LEU A 328 8.35 -6.10 22.33
C LEU A 328 7.46 -5.17 23.16
N ASN A 329 6.14 -5.43 23.17
CA ASN A 329 5.22 -4.76 24.09
C ASN A 329 5.05 -5.56 25.38
N CYS A 330 4.90 -4.85 26.50
CA CYS A 330 4.28 -5.39 27.70
C CYS A 330 2.78 -5.11 27.64
N MET A 331 1.95 -6.15 27.72
CA MET A 331 0.51 -6.08 27.48
C MET A 331 -0.28 -6.43 28.74
N LEU A 332 -1.44 -5.81 28.90
CA LEU A 332 -2.44 -6.12 29.93
C LEU A 332 -3.71 -6.65 29.29
N GLY A 333 -4.19 -7.77 29.80
CA GLY A 333 -5.47 -8.32 29.39
C GLY A 333 -5.94 -9.40 30.33
N LYS A 334 -6.98 -10.13 29.95
CA LYS A 334 -7.47 -11.28 30.70
C LYS A 334 -7.83 -12.40 29.73
N GLY A 335 -7.32 -13.60 30.00
CA GLY A 335 -7.70 -14.81 29.30
C GLY A 335 -8.97 -15.45 29.88
N ASN A 336 -9.66 -16.23 29.05
CA ASN A 336 -10.74 -17.13 29.42
C ASN A 336 -10.60 -18.46 28.65
N ASP A 337 -11.54 -19.39 28.83
CA ASP A 337 -11.49 -20.71 28.20
C ASP A 337 -11.56 -20.68 26.66
N GLN A 338 -11.96 -19.54 26.07
CA GLN A 338 -12.16 -19.35 24.63
C GLN A 338 -11.10 -18.43 23.99
N GLY A 339 -10.15 -17.90 24.76
CA GLY A 339 -9.18 -16.92 24.31
C GLY A 339 -9.10 -15.74 25.28
N PHE A 340 -9.47 -14.55 24.82
CA PHE A 340 -9.51 -13.33 25.63
C PHE A 340 -10.92 -13.01 26.13
N SER A 341 -10.99 -12.50 27.37
CA SER A 341 -12.15 -11.76 27.85
C SER A 341 -12.26 -10.41 27.17
N THR A 342 -13.48 -9.89 27.06
CA THR A 342 -13.74 -8.56 26.52
C THR A 342 -13.51 -7.51 27.60
N ILE A 343 -12.63 -6.56 27.33
CA ILE A 343 -12.36 -5.41 28.19
C ILE A 343 -13.01 -4.16 27.60
N VAL A 344 -13.59 -3.32 28.47
CA VAL A 344 -14.09 -1.98 28.13
C VAL A 344 -13.54 -0.99 29.15
N GLY A 345 -12.92 0.09 28.69
CA GLY A 345 -12.19 1.06 29.51
C GLY A 345 -10.68 0.83 29.52
N SER A 346 -9.89 1.89 29.74
CA SER A 346 -8.43 1.75 29.90
C SER A 346 -8.07 1.25 31.29
N ALA A 347 -7.04 0.42 31.39
CA ALA A 347 -6.50 -0.11 32.64
C ALA A 347 -6.07 0.98 33.63
N LYS A 348 -5.77 2.20 33.15
CA LYS A 348 -5.49 3.38 33.99
C LYS A 348 -6.72 3.95 34.71
N GLY A 349 -7.92 3.61 34.27
CA GLY A 349 -9.19 4.04 34.86
C GLY A 349 -10.06 2.85 35.25
N ASP A 350 -11.36 3.08 35.37
CA ASP A 350 -12.32 2.00 35.59
C ASP A 350 -12.46 1.14 34.33
N ILE A 351 -12.57 -0.17 34.52
CA ILE A 351 -12.76 -1.12 33.44
C ILE A 351 -13.94 -2.05 33.73
N GLN A 352 -14.47 -2.64 32.67
CA GLN A 352 -15.31 -3.82 32.74
C GLN A 352 -14.60 -4.99 32.06
N VAL A 353 -14.80 -6.18 32.60
CA VAL A 353 -14.34 -7.46 32.07
C VAL A 353 -15.57 -8.32 31.84
N ASP A 354 -15.82 -8.69 30.59
CA ASP A 354 -17.02 -9.43 30.15
C ASP A 354 -18.33 -8.75 30.65
N GLY A 355 -18.34 -7.41 30.63
CA GLY A 355 -19.47 -6.58 31.05
C GLY A 355 -19.66 -6.45 32.56
N GLN A 356 -18.75 -7.01 33.37
CA GLN A 356 -18.79 -6.93 34.83
C GLN A 356 -17.64 -6.08 35.37
N ALA A 357 -17.85 -5.44 36.51
CA ALA A 357 -16.74 -4.82 37.23
C ALA A 357 -15.74 -5.93 37.67
N PRO A 358 -14.43 -5.69 37.60
CA PRO A 358 -13.44 -6.63 38.08
C PRO A 358 -13.70 -7.05 39.52
N VAL A 359 -13.62 -8.36 39.76
CA VAL A 359 -13.65 -8.94 41.09
C VAL A 359 -12.26 -9.48 41.35
N PRO A 360 -11.51 -8.89 42.31
CA PRO A 360 -10.18 -9.37 42.65
C PRO A 360 -10.23 -10.88 42.97
N PRO A 361 -9.27 -11.68 42.47
CA PRO A 361 -9.15 -13.06 42.90
C PRO A 361 -9.02 -13.14 44.43
N PRO A 362 -9.46 -14.24 45.06
CA PRO A 362 -9.17 -14.45 46.47
C PRO A 362 -7.67 -14.34 46.72
N ASN A 363 -7.27 -13.62 47.76
CA ASN A 363 -5.87 -13.46 48.14
C ASN A 363 -5.34 -14.72 48.86
N ASN A 364 -5.52 -15.89 48.27
CA ASN A 364 -4.97 -17.15 48.74
C ASN A 364 -3.62 -17.36 48.06
N GLY A 365 -2.56 -16.77 48.63
CA GLY A 365 -1.21 -16.82 48.07
C GLY A 365 -0.88 -18.14 47.38
N ARG A 366 -0.46 -18.06 46.10
CA ARG A 366 -0.22 -19.17 45.16
C ARG A 366 -1.35 -20.21 45.11
N TYR A 367 -2.06 -20.24 43.99
CA TYR A 367 -2.85 -21.39 43.58
C TYR A 367 -1.98 -22.67 43.62
N THR A 368 -2.20 -23.53 44.61
CA THR A 368 -1.78 -24.93 44.55
C THR A 368 -2.87 -25.69 43.83
N PRO A 369 -2.61 -26.26 42.63
CA PRO A 369 -3.57 -27.13 41.99
C PRO A 369 -3.97 -28.27 42.96
N PRO A 370 -5.24 -28.66 43.02
CA PRO A 370 -5.62 -29.85 43.79
C PRO A 370 -4.80 -31.05 43.28
N PRO A 371 -4.21 -31.87 44.17
CA PRO A 371 -3.43 -33.02 43.75
C PRO A 371 -4.33 -33.95 42.91
N LEU A 372 -3.75 -34.50 41.83
CA LEU A 372 -4.39 -35.54 41.05
C LEU A 372 -4.85 -36.68 41.98
N PRO A 373 -5.99 -37.35 41.70
CA PRO A 373 -6.47 -38.44 42.54
C PRO A 373 -5.37 -39.49 42.77
N GLY A 374 -4.89 -39.61 44.01
CA GLY A 374 -3.82 -40.53 44.41
C GLY A 374 -2.44 -39.91 44.64
N ALA A 375 -2.24 -38.61 44.40
CA ALA A 375 -0.98 -37.92 44.74
C ALA A 375 -1.04 -37.32 46.16
N ALA A 376 0.04 -37.49 46.94
CA ALA A 376 0.16 -36.85 48.25
C ALA A 376 0.20 -35.31 48.12
N PRO A 377 -0.35 -34.55 49.09
CA PRO A 377 -0.34 -33.09 49.05
C PRO A 377 1.09 -32.53 48.94
N PRO A 378 1.33 -31.47 48.16
CA PRO A 378 2.63 -30.82 48.12
C PRO A 378 2.99 -30.27 49.51
N VAL A 379 4.19 -30.63 50.00
CA VAL A 379 4.74 -30.08 51.24
C VAL A 379 5.20 -28.66 50.96
N ILE A 380 4.44 -27.67 51.44
CA ILE A 380 4.80 -26.26 51.35
C ILE A 380 5.75 -25.93 52.52
N PRO A 381 6.98 -25.46 52.27
CA PRO A 381 7.85 -24.96 53.34
C PRO A 381 7.19 -23.76 54.02
N GLN A 382 7.11 -23.79 55.35
CA GLN A 382 6.59 -22.66 56.13
C GLN A 382 7.48 -21.43 55.90
N PRO A 383 6.90 -20.23 55.73
CA PRO A 383 7.68 -19.01 55.59
C PRO A 383 8.55 -18.78 56.83
N ARG A 384 9.80 -18.39 56.59
CA ARG A 384 10.81 -18.10 57.63
C ARG A 384 10.71 -16.64 58.08
#